data_AF-A0AB34JE43-F1
#
_entry.id   AF-A0AB34JE43-F1
#
_cell.length_a   1.000
_cell.length_b   1.000
_cell.length_c   1.000
_cell.angle_alpha   90.00
_cell.angle_beta   90.00
_cell.angle_gamma   90.00
#
_symmetry.space_group_name_H-M   'P 1'
#
loop_
_entity.id
_entity.type
_entity.pdbx_description
1 polymer ?
#
loop_
_entity_poly.entity_id
_entity_poly.type
_entity_poly.pdbx_seq_one_letter_code
_entity_poly.pdbx_strand_id
1 'polypeptide(L)'
;MKVVLQPCALAVGILVLGGLLLVRDQLLAQSTSEPDVADLLLQTRRMDAKLERLTASLENLQAELSKPVEADRDASRVSEVEPGQLLELTQLQDKVKALERSLHSQVKQGNSQPHAESDAAGSEKGGSTLSQTADVRAEEAAIQAKCPKRSPFHGLMTAQASVYQQWQARIMYYHWKKQKALGGECTDMAGFTRLAATEGGKPDGLESEIPSVFVEQLSEEVMMSHFHFGVLNRPHSILKLLASSEMLEQLTSSFVLILETDHVIMKPIPNLATPRTPAGWVFGYMHGHAGQDSVVKKYWPEGSGADLDPVGPSPLLIHLDQLRLVAPRWMEFSLGLRSDKSAERVMQGWVQEMWGYTIAAASLGIKHRLVREMQVEASSLSHNIPVDFPKMAYIFHYTYGIEYTADGKPQGINQIGEWSLDKRHYGGDHPPRNLEPPPDGANAAARWLLNAWNEASANIPNWPQSKSMGTYGWRRQPATAATIARSGTATRVVGTRWTWAGNEGFDFLPEGQLKTPWGVGTWGIVTSKQSANDGRTEDGIFKCTDCLFADFANANHNLRFNFDVSPYRFTSHRVGDMAEVNGEFLRRL
;
A
#
# COMPACT_ATOMS: atom_id res chain seq x y z
N MET A 1 -29.95 -0.63 -25.93
CA MET A 1 -29.68 -2.04 -25.53
C MET A 1 -28.53 -2.72 -26.29
N LYS A 2 -28.17 -2.35 -27.54
CA LYS A 2 -26.96 -2.90 -28.22
C LYS A 2 -25.65 -2.62 -27.46
N VAL A 3 -25.48 -1.42 -26.89
CA VAL A 3 -24.25 -0.98 -26.20
C VAL A 3 -23.95 -1.74 -24.88
N VAL A 4 -24.91 -2.46 -24.31
CA VAL A 4 -24.73 -3.18 -23.02
C VAL A 4 -24.63 -4.71 -23.21
N LEU A 5 -25.19 -5.26 -24.30
CA LEU A 5 -25.10 -6.70 -24.60
C LEU A 5 -23.84 -7.07 -25.39
N GLN A 6 -23.25 -6.13 -26.13
CA GLN A 6 -22.04 -6.33 -26.95
C GLN A 6 -20.78 -6.73 -26.16
N PRO A 7 -20.43 -6.12 -25.01
CA PRO A 7 -19.27 -6.54 -24.22
C PRO A 7 -19.52 -7.85 -23.45
N CYS A 8 -20.78 -8.15 -23.08
CA CYS A 8 -21.13 -9.38 -22.36
C CYS A 8 -20.93 -10.65 -23.19
N ALA A 9 -21.30 -10.64 -24.47
CA ALA A 9 -21.13 -11.80 -25.35
C ALA A 9 -19.65 -12.13 -25.60
N LEU A 10 -18.82 -11.08 -25.78
CA LEU A 10 -17.37 -11.24 -25.96
C LEU A 10 -16.69 -11.71 -24.66
N ALA A 11 -17.07 -11.14 -23.51
CA ALA A 11 -16.55 -11.54 -22.20
C ALA A 11 -16.92 -13.00 -21.85
N VAL A 12 -18.16 -13.43 -22.14
CA VAL A 12 -18.58 -14.83 -21.96
C VAL A 12 -17.81 -15.77 -22.90
N GLY A 13 -17.58 -15.36 -24.15
CA GLY A 13 -16.78 -16.13 -25.11
C GLY A 13 -15.33 -16.32 -24.66
N ILE A 14 -14.70 -15.26 -24.14
CA ILE A 14 -13.34 -15.28 -23.59
C ILE A 14 -13.26 -16.18 -22.35
N LEU A 15 -14.24 -16.10 -21.44
CA LEU A 15 -14.30 -16.96 -20.25
C LEU A 15 -14.46 -18.45 -20.61
N VAL A 16 -15.28 -18.77 -21.62
CA VAL A 16 -15.47 -20.15 -22.10
C VAL A 16 -14.18 -20.68 -22.77
N LEU A 17 -13.48 -19.86 -23.56
CA LEU A 17 -12.18 -20.21 -24.14
C LEU A 17 -11.12 -20.45 -23.05
N GLY A 18 -11.06 -19.58 -22.04
CA GLY A 18 -10.15 -19.72 -20.90
C GLY A 18 -10.39 -21.00 -20.10
N GLY A 19 -11.65 -21.35 -19.83
CA GLY A 19 -12.02 -22.59 -19.17
C GLY A 19 -11.64 -23.85 -19.97
N LEU A 20 -11.84 -23.83 -21.29
CA LEU A 20 -11.48 -24.96 -22.16
C LEU A 20 -9.96 -25.14 -22.29
N LEU A 21 -9.19 -24.04 -22.33
CA LEU A 21 -7.73 -24.07 -22.30
C LEU A 21 -7.20 -24.67 -20.99
N LEU A 22 -7.78 -24.27 -19.86
CA LEU A 22 -7.39 -24.80 -18.55
C LEU A 22 -7.62 -26.32 -18.46
N VAL A 23 -8.76 -26.80 -18.99
CA VAL A 23 -9.09 -28.23 -19.03
C VAL A 23 -8.16 -29.00 -19.96
N ARG A 24 -7.79 -28.41 -21.11
CA ARG A 24 -6.81 -28.98 -22.04
C ARG A 24 -5.45 -29.18 -21.39
N ASP A 25 -4.96 -28.17 -20.69
CA ASP A 25 -3.65 -28.21 -20.05
C ASP A 25 -3.63 -29.21 -18.88
N GLN A 26 -4.75 -29.36 -18.16
CA GLN A 26 -4.90 -30.39 -17.13
C GLN A 26 -4.92 -31.82 -17.71
N LEU A 27 -5.57 -32.05 -18.86
CA LEU A 27 -5.56 -33.35 -19.55
C LEU A 27 -4.17 -33.69 -20.13
N LEU A 28 -3.46 -32.70 -20.65
CA LEU A 28 -2.08 -32.87 -21.12
C LEU A 28 -1.12 -33.21 -19.97
N ALA A 29 -1.28 -32.56 -18.81
CA ALA A 29 -0.49 -32.85 -17.61
C ALA A 29 -0.70 -34.29 -17.09
N GLN A 30 -1.91 -34.84 -17.22
CA GLN A 30 -2.24 -36.22 -16.81
C GLN A 30 -1.75 -37.30 -17.80
N SER A 31 -1.40 -36.94 -19.04
CA SER A 31 -0.97 -37.90 -20.09
C SER A 31 0.40 -38.54 -19.87
N THR A 32 1.08 -38.22 -18.77
CA THR A 32 2.43 -38.69 -18.45
C THR A 32 2.46 -39.97 -17.59
N SER A 33 1.31 -40.53 -17.19
CA SER A 33 1.22 -41.76 -16.39
C SER A 33 0.10 -42.73 -16.84
N GLU A 34 0.50 -43.88 -17.43
CA GLU A 34 -0.28 -45.11 -17.72
C GLU A 34 -1.44 -45.07 -18.78
N PRO A 35 -2.03 -46.22 -19.21
CA PRO A 35 -1.94 -46.79 -20.56
C PRO A 35 -3.05 -46.34 -21.54
N ASP A 36 -3.88 -45.34 -21.19
CA ASP A 36 -4.97 -44.85 -22.04
C ASP A 36 -4.66 -43.51 -22.74
N VAL A 37 -3.37 -43.34 -23.04
CA VAL A 37 -2.83 -42.18 -23.77
C VAL A 37 -3.55 -41.98 -25.11
N ALA A 38 -4.03 -43.05 -25.74
CA ALA A 38 -4.77 -42.96 -27.01
C ALA A 38 -6.15 -42.31 -26.87
N ASP A 39 -6.92 -42.62 -25.82
CA ASP A 39 -8.23 -42.00 -25.59
C ASP A 39 -8.08 -40.56 -25.09
N LEU A 40 -7.10 -40.30 -24.22
CA LEU A 40 -6.78 -38.93 -23.78
C LEU A 40 -6.29 -38.04 -24.93
N LEU A 41 -5.47 -38.55 -25.84
CA LEU A 41 -5.06 -37.82 -27.05
C LEU A 41 -6.24 -37.61 -28.01
N LEU A 42 -7.17 -38.55 -28.12
CA LEU A 42 -8.36 -38.41 -28.94
C LEU A 42 -9.33 -37.37 -28.36
N GLN A 43 -9.51 -37.35 -27.04
CA GLN A 43 -10.29 -36.35 -26.32
C GLN A 43 -9.66 -34.96 -26.45
N THR A 44 -8.33 -34.87 -26.33
CA THR A 44 -7.58 -33.62 -26.53
C THR A 44 -7.73 -33.10 -27.96
N ARG A 45 -7.59 -33.95 -28.99
CA ARG A 45 -7.80 -33.55 -30.39
C ARG A 45 -9.23 -33.09 -30.69
N ARG A 46 -10.24 -33.73 -30.08
CA ARG A 46 -11.65 -33.30 -30.20
C ARG A 46 -11.88 -31.94 -29.55
N MET A 47 -11.18 -31.65 -28.45
CA MET A 47 -11.27 -30.38 -27.75
C MET A 47 -10.54 -29.27 -28.51
N ASP A 48 -9.37 -29.56 -29.10
CA ASP A 48 -8.63 -28.63 -29.97
C ASP A 48 -9.47 -28.22 -31.18
N ALA A 49 -10.09 -29.19 -31.87
CA ALA A 49 -10.99 -28.90 -33.00
C ALA A 49 -12.24 -28.08 -32.60
N LYS A 50 -12.68 -28.15 -31.35
CA LYS A 50 -13.80 -27.36 -30.82
C LYS A 50 -13.35 -25.95 -30.43
N LEU A 51 -12.13 -25.82 -29.90
CA LEU A 51 -11.49 -24.55 -29.58
C LEU A 51 -11.23 -23.73 -30.85
N GLU A 52 -10.75 -24.37 -31.91
CA GLU A 52 -10.52 -23.72 -33.22
C GLU A 52 -11.83 -23.16 -33.81
N ARG A 53 -12.94 -23.93 -33.79
CA ARG A 53 -14.24 -23.45 -34.29
C ARG A 53 -14.81 -22.28 -33.47
N LEU A 54 -14.63 -22.31 -32.16
CA LEU A 54 -15.08 -21.23 -31.28
C LEU A 54 -14.23 -19.97 -31.48
N THR A 55 -12.92 -20.14 -31.65
CA THR A 55 -11.99 -19.03 -31.91
C THR A 55 -12.32 -18.36 -33.24
N ALA A 56 -12.50 -19.14 -34.33
CA ALA A 56 -12.91 -18.62 -35.63
C ALA A 56 -14.30 -17.93 -35.59
N SER A 57 -15.22 -18.42 -34.75
CA SER A 57 -16.53 -17.78 -34.57
C SER A 57 -16.41 -16.45 -33.82
N LEU A 58 -15.50 -16.36 -32.85
CA LEU A 58 -15.21 -15.11 -32.13
C LEU A 58 -14.55 -14.07 -33.04
N GLU A 59 -13.58 -14.50 -33.85
CA GLU A 59 -12.89 -13.63 -34.81
C GLU A 59 -13.85 -13.08 -35.87
N ASN A 60 -14.77 -13.90 -36.40
CA ASN A 60 -15.81 -13.43 -37.32
C ASN A 60 -16.76 -12.43 -36.66
N LEU A 61 -17.15 -12.67 -35.40
CA LEU A 61 -17.97 -11.73 -34.62
C LEU A 61 -17.24 -10.40 -34.41
N GLN A 62 -15.95 -10.45 -34.12
CA GLN A 62 -15.11 -9.27 -33.91
C GLN A 62 -14.92 -8.48 -35.22
N ALA A 63 -14.78 -9.16 -36.36
CA ALA A 63 -14.71 -8.55 -37.68
C ALA A 63 -16.04 -7.89 -38.11
N GLU A 64 -17.18 -8.54 -37.83
CA GLU A 64 -18.52 -7.96 -38.03
C GLU A 64 -18.74 -6.70 -37.17
N LEU A 65 -18.27 -6.73 -35.92
CA LEU A 65 -18.37 -5.61 -34.97
C LEU A 65 -17.44 -4.43 -35.31
N SER A 66 -16.46 -4.64 -36.19
CA SER A 66 -15.47 -3.64 -36.60
C SER A 66 -15.87 -2.86 -37.87
N LYS A 67 -16.99 -3.23 -38.52
CA LYS A 67 -17.49 -2.51 -39.70
C LYS A 67 -18.07 -1.14 -39.29
N PRO A 68 -17.72 -0.03 -39.96
CA PRO A 68 -18.27 1.27 -39.65
C PRO A 68 -19.79 1.31 -39.93
N VAL A 69 -20.54 1.94 -39.04
CA VAL A 69 -21.97 2.21 -39.25
C VAL A 69 -22.08 3.36 -40.26
N GLU A 70 -22.53 3.08 -41.48
CA GLU A 70 -22.94 4.13 -42.41
C GLU A 70 -24.11 4.90 -41.80
N ALA A 71 -23.93 6.21 -41.70
CA ALA A 71 -24.93 7.14 -41.21
C ALA A 71 -26.03 7.27 -42.26
N ASP A 72 -27.14 6.55 -42.09
CA ASP A 72 -28.38 6.91 -42.77
C ASP A 72 -29.58 6.99 -41.81
N ARG A 73 -30.37 8.02 -42.07
CA ARG A 73 -31.48 8.52 -41.27
C ARG A 73 -32.73 7.67 -41.56
N ASP A 74 -33.05 6.72 -40.70
CA ASP A 74 -34.46 6.50 -40.34
C ASP A 74 -34.59 5.67 -39.05
N ALA A 75 -35.25 6.25 -38.05
CA ALA A 75 -35.46 5.64 -36.75
C ALA A 75 -36.76 4.82 -36.77
N SER A 76 -36.80 3.68 -37.46
CA SER A 76 -37.88 2.70 -37.30
C SER A 76 -37.61 1.33 -37.94
N ARG A 77 -36.58 0.60 -37.47
CA ARG A 77 -36.52 -0.89 -37.52
C ARG A 77 -35.22 -1.38 -36.86
N VAL A 78 -35.32 -1.79 -35.60
CA VAL A 78 -34.26 -2.58 -34.95
C VAL A 78 -34.77 -4.01 -34.91
N SER A 79 -34.15 -4.92 -35.65
CA SER A 79 -34.42 -6.36 -35.54
C SER A 79 -33.94 -6.87 -34.19
N GLU A 80 -34.83 -7.58 -33.49
CA GLU A 80 -34.57 -8.25 -32.22
C GLU A 80 -33.60 -9.42 -32.42
N VAL A 81 -32.81 -9.74 -31.39
CA VAL A 81 -32.01 -10.96 -31.34
C VAL A 81 -32.99 -12.12 -31.15
N GLU A 82 -33.01 -13.06 -32.09
CA GLU A 82 -33.91 -14.21 -32.08
C GLU A 82 -33.77 -15.01 -30.77
N PRO A 83 -34.87 -15.26 -30.03
CA PRO A 83 -34.86 -15.93 -28.71
C PRO A 83 -34.14 -17.29 -28.69
N GLY A 84 -34.00 -17.96 -29.84
CA GLY A 84 -33.28 -19.23 -29.98
C GLY A 84 -31.79 -19.15 -29.64
N GLN A 85 -31.12 -18.02 -29.93
CA GLN A 85 -29.67 -17.88 -29.69
C GLN A 85 -29.34 -17.68 -28.21
N LEU A 86 -30.24 -17.04 -27.45
CA LEU A 86 -30.08 -16.88 -26.00
C LEU A 86 -30.30 -18.20 -25.25
N LEU A 87 -31.18 -19.06 -25.78
CA LEU A 87 -31.44 -20.39 -25.25
C LEU A 87 -30.25 -21.34 -25.44
N GLU A 88 -29.58 -21.31 -26.60
CA GLU A 88 -28.38 -22.11 -26.86
C GLU A 88 -27.21 -21.73 -25.94
N LEU A 89 -26.99 -20.44 -25.69
CA LEU A 89 -25.94 -19.94 -24.78
C LEU A 89 -26.17 -20.42 -23.34
N THR A 90 -27.42 -20.40 -22.89
CA THR A 90 -27.78 -20.85 -21.53
C THR A 90 -27.58 -22.37 -21.39
N GLN A 91 -27.98 -23.15 -22.41
CA GLN A 91 -27.76 -24.60 -22.43
C GLN A 91 -26.28 -24.99 -22.49
N LEU A 92 -25.44 -24.20 -23.15
CA LEU A 92 -23.99 -24.38 -23.18
C LEU A 92 -23.34 -24.10 -21.82
N GLN A 93 -23.77 -23.05 -21.12
CA GLN A 93 -23.28 -22.73 -19.77
C GLN A 93 -23.61 -23.83 -18.75
N ASP A 94 -24.81 -24.41 -18.84
CA ASP A 94 -25.22 -25.50 -17.94
C ASP A 94 -24.45 -26.80 -18.18
N LYS A 95 -24.10 -27.10 -19.45
CA LYS A 95 -23.28 -28.26 -19.80
C LYS A 95 -21.83 -28.13 -19.30
N VAL A 96 -21.26 -26.93 -19.32
CA VAL A 96 -19.90 -26.67 -18.78
C VAL A 96 -19.88 -26.87 -17.27
N LYS A 97 -20.85 -26.31 -16.54
CA LYS A 97 -20.98 -26.49 -15.08
C LYS A 97 -21.23 -27.94 -14.67
N ALA A 98 -21.82 -28.76 -15.53
CA ALA A 98 -22.02 -30.18 -15.28
C ALA A 98 -20.69 -30.97 -15.43
N LEU A 99 -19.90 -30.64 -16.45
CA LEU A 99 -18.57 -31.23 -16.67
C LEU A 99 -17.59 -30.87 -15.56
N GLU A 100 -17.57 -29.62 -15.10
CA GLU A 100 -16.73 -29.18 -13.97
C GLU A 100 -17.02 -29.96 -12.67
N ARG A 101 -18.30 -30.25 -12.40
CA ARG A 101 -18.73 -31.01 -11.22
C ARG A 101 -18.36 -32.49 -11.32
N SER A 102 -18.48 -33.08 -12.51
CA SER A 102 -18.07 -34.46 -12.76
C SER A 102 -16.56 -34.63 -12.55
N LEU A 103 -15.75 -33.68 -13.01
CA LEU A 103 -14.29 -33.70 -12.89
C LEU A 103 -13.81 -33.52 -11.43
N HIS A 104 -14.43 -32.62 -10.67
CA HIS A 104 -14.14 -32.45 -9.23
C HIS A 104 -14.42 -33.72 -8.41
N SER A 105 -15.38 -34.54 -8.84
CA SER A 105 -15.67 -35.82 -8.17
C SER A 105 -14.60 -36.88 -8.42
N GLN A 106 -13.97 -36.87 -9.61
CA GLN A 106 -12.93 -37.83 -10.00
C GLN A 106 -11.57 -37.48 -9.37
N VAL A 107 -11.23 -36.19 -9.25
CA VAL A 107 -9.99 -35.74 -8.59
C VAL A 107 -9.94 -36.10 -7.09
N LYS A 108 -11.09 -36.19 -6.41
CA LYS A 108 -11.16 -36.60 -5.00
C LYS A 108 -10.86 -38.08 -4.76
N GLN A 109 -10.95 -38.94 -5.77
CA GLN A 109 -10.74 -40.39 -5.61
C GLN A 109 -9.30 -40.85 -5.87
N GLY A 110 -8.44 -40.00 -6.46
CA GLY A 110 -7.11 -40.41 -6.94
C GLY A 110 -5.91 -40.17 -6.01
N ASN A 111 -6.08 -39.50 -4.85
CA ASN A 111 -4.92 -38.99 -4.09
C ASN A 111 -4.70 -39.73 -2.76
N SER A 112 -4.06 -40.90 -2.83
CA SER A 112 -3.49 -41.59 -1.66
C SER A 112 -2.23 -42.40 -2.01
N GLN A 113 -1.06 -41.75 -2.04
CA GLN A 113 0.24 -42.20 -1.46
C GLN A 113 1.43 -41.40 -2.05
N PRO A 114 2.55 -41.21 -1.30
CA PRO A 114 3.65 -40.34 -1.70
C PRO A 114 4.80 -41.11 -2.38
N HIS A 115 5.43 -40.51 -3.38
CA HIS A 115 6.70 -40.98 -3.96
C HIS A 115 7.76 -39.89 -4.07
N ALA A 116 9.00 -40.34 -3.90
CA ALA A 116 10.25 -39.59 -3.75
C ALA A 116 10.86 -39.15 -5.09
N GLU A 117 11.59 -38.03 -5.06
CA GLU A 117 12.33 -37.46 -6.19
C GLU A 117 13.79 -37.94 -6.26
N SER A 118 14.29 -38.00 -7.49
CA SER A 118 15.70 -38.17 -7.85
C SER A 118 16.18 -36.98 -8.69
N ASP A 119 17.36 -36.48 -8.35
CA ASP A 119 18.05 -35.33 -8.92
C ASP A 119 18.44 -35.47 -10.40
N ALA A 120 18.46 -34.32 -11.11
CA ALA A 120 19.42 -34.06 -12.18
C ALA A 120 19.67 -32.56 -12.36
N ALA A 121 20.95 -32.17 -12.25
CA ALA A 121 21.46 -30.81 -12.30
C ALA A 121 21.71 -30.30 -13.72
N GLY A 122 21.55 -28.98 -13.91
CA GLY A 122 22.04 -28.20 -15.04
C GLY A 122 22.17 -26.73 -14.66
N SER A 123 23.40 -26.21 -14.62
CA SER A 123 23.75 -24.87 -14.13
C SER A 123 23.70 -23.83 -15.25
N GLU A 124 23.09 -22.67 -15.02
CA GLU A 124 23.54 -21.38 -15.57
C GLU A 124 23.28 -20.22 -14.58
N LYS A 125 24.10 -19.17 -14.69
CA LYS A 125 24.45 -18.19 -13.66
C LYS A 125 23.36 -17.17 -13.33
N GLY A 126 22.76 -17.31 -12.14
CA GLY A 126 21.99 -16.29 -11.40
C GLY A 126 22.26 -16.31 -9.88
N GLY A 127 23.50 -16.63 -9.49
CA GLY A 127 23.82 -17.32 -8.22
C GLY A 127 23.90 -16.53 -6.92
N SER A 128 23.42 -15.28 -6.80
CA SER A 128 23.53 -14.55 -5.52
C SER A 128 22.36 -14.83 -4.56
N THR A 129 21.12 -14.84 -5.04
CA THR A 129 19.93 -14.87 -4.17
C THR A 129 19.57 -16.29 -3.73
N LEU A 130 19.70 -17.28 -4.64
CA LEU A 130 19.41 -18.69 -4.36
C LEU A 130 20.38 -19.31 -3.35
N SER A 131 21.65 -18.88 -3.35
CA SER A 131 22.64 -19.34 -2.36
C SER A 131 22.29 -18.80 -0.97
N GLN A 132 21.92 -17.51 -0.88
CA GLN A 132 21.57 -16.90 0.39
C GLN A 132 20.29 -17.49 1.01
N THR A 133 19.28 -17.81 0.20
CA THR A 133 18.05 -18.46 0.71
C THR A 133 18.29 -19.89 1.19
N ALA A 134 19.13 -20.65 0.49
CA ALA A 134 19.53 -21.99 0.92
C ALA A 134 20.26 -21.95 2.28
N ASP A 135 21.20 -21.01 2.45
CA ASP A 135 21.93 -20.81 3.70
C ASP A 135 20.99 -20.43 4.86
N VAL A 136 20.05 -19.50 4.63
CA VAL A 136 19.05 -19.10 5.63
C VAL A 136 18.13 -20.25 6.00
N ARG A 137 17.71 -21.09 5.04
CA ARG A 137 16.88 -22.28 5.33
C ARG A 137 17.62 -23.33 6.15
N ALA A 138 18.89 -23.57 5.85
CA ALA A 138 19.73 -24.47 6.62
C ALA A 138 19.90 -23.97 8.07
N GLU A 139 20.10 -22.65 8.24
CA GLU A 139 20.16 -22.01 9.55
C GLU A 139 18.85 -22.19 10.34
N GLU A 140 17.70 -21.91 9.71
CA GLU A 140 16.38 -22.06 10.33
C GLU A 140 16.08 -23.52 10.73
N ALA A 141 16.49 -24.49 9.91
CA ALA A 141 16.36 -25.92 10.25
C ALA A 141 17.23 -26.31 11.46
N ALA A 142 18.46 -25.80 11.53
CA ALA A 142 19.35 -26.02 12.67
C ALA A 142 18.82 -25.39 13.96
N ILE A 143 18.25 -24.18 13.88
CA ILE A 143 17.58 -23.52 15.00
C ILE A 143 16.35 -24.32 15.44
N GLN A 144 15.53 -24.80 14.51
CA GLN A 144 14.34 -25.59 14.85
C GLN A 144 14.69 -26.88 15.61
N ALA A 145 15.81 -27.54 15.27
CA ALA A 145 16.30 -28.70 16.02
C ALA A 145 16.66 -28.37 17.47
N LYS A 146 17.19 -27.15 17.73
CA LYS A 146 17.53 -26.67 19.08
C LYS A 146 16.33 -26.13 19.86
N CYS A 147 15.36 -25.54 19.14
CA CYS A 147 14.18 -24.89 19.71
C CYS A 147 12.89 -25.63 19.25
N PRO A 148 12.66 -26.91 19.64
CA PRO A 148 11.63 -27.76 19.05
C PRO A 148 10.18 -27.29 19.30
N LYS A 149 9.97 -26.38 20.25
CA LYS A 149 8.65 -25.78 20.55
C LYS A 149 8.36 -24.52 19.74
N ARG A 150 9.34 -24.02 18.99
CA ARG A 150 9.23 -22.82 18.16
C ARG A 150 8.31 -23.07 16.97
N SER A 151 7.53 -22.07 16.60
CA SER A 151 6.68 -22.08 15.41
C SER A 151 7.04 -20.84 14.59
N PRO A 152 8.11 -20.87 13.80
CA PRO A 152 8.61 -19.67 13.13
C PRO A 152 7.59 -19.06 12.17
N PHE A 153 7.70 -17.76 11.92
CA PHE A 153 7.01 -17.09 10.82
C PHE A 153 7.95 -16.17 10.05
N HIS A 154 7.65 -15.97 8.77
CA HIS A 154 8.38 -15.09 7.88
C HIS A 154 7.70 -13.72 7.83
N GLY A 155 8.46 -12.63 8.02
CA GLY A 155 7.91 -11.29 7.83
C GLY A 155 7.71 -10.98 6.35
N LEU A 156 6.49 -10.63 5.93
CA LEU A 156 6.16 -10.31 4.55
C LEU A 156 5.63 -8.87 4.48
N MET A 157 6.52 -7.92 4.22
CA MET A 157 6.13 -6.52 4.10
C MET A 157 5.63 -6.22 2.69
N THR A 158 4.38 -5.80 2.57
CA THR A 158 3.81 -5.35 1.30
C THR A 158 4.19 -3.90 1.05
N ALA A 159 4.66 -3.60 -0.17
CA ALA A 159 5.14 -2.27 -0.53
C ALA A 159 4.89 -1.95 -2.01
N GLN A 160 5.02 -0.67 -2.37
CA GLN A 160 5.05 -0.15 -3.72
C GLN A 160 6.32 0.68 -3.93
N ALA A 161 6.89 0.64 -5.13
CA ALA A 161 8.04 1.49 -5.47
C ALA A 161 7.65 2.97 -5.47
N SER A 162 7.92 3.64 -4.35
CA SER A 162 7.80 5.08 -4.19
C SER A 162 8.75 5.54 -3.10
N VAL A 163 9.29 6.76 -3.22
CA VAL A 163 10.17 7.33 -2.19
C VAL A 163 9.49 7.30 -0.82
N TYR A 164 8.20 7.63 -0.78
CA TYR A 164 7.34 7.56 0.40
C TYR A 164 7.42 6.22 1.12
N GLN A 165 7.19 5.10 0.42
CA GLN A 165 7.21 3.77 1.04
C GLN A 165 8.63 3.24 1.24
N GLN A 166 9.60 3.66 0.43
CA GLN A 166 10.99 3.24 0.54
C GLN A 166 11.61 3.63 1.88
N TRP A 167 11.51 4.90 2.30
CA TRP A 167 12.10 5.30 3.58
C TRP A 167 11.38 4.64 4.77
N GLN A 168 10.06 4.45 4.67
CA GLN A 168 9.26 3.76 5.68
C GLN A 168 9.71 2.29 5.83
N ALA A 169 9.85 1.58 4.71
CA ALA A 169 10.32 0.20 4.64
C ALA A 169 11.69 0.00 5.31
N ARG A 170 12.61 0.96 5.13
CA ARG A 170 13.94 0.92 5.75
C ARG A 170 13.89 1.08 7.26
N ILE A 171 13.07 2.01 7.76
CA ILE A 171 12.83 2.16 9.21
C ILE A 171 12.22 0.87 9.78
N MET A 172 11.20 0.33 9.11
CA MET A 172 10.55 -0.91 9.56
C MET A 172 11.54 -2.07 9.61
N TYR A 173 12.31 -2.30 8.54
CA TYR A 173 13.27 -3.40 8.47
C TYR A 173 14.42 -3.26 9.48
N TYR A 174 14.89 -2.03 9.75
CA TYR A 174 15.84 -1.77 10.83
C TYR A 174 15.29 -2.29 12.17
N HIS A 175 14.05 -1.92 12.52
CA HIS A 175 13.42 -2.35 13.76
C HIS A 175 13.07 -3.84 13.75
N TRP A 176 12.71 -4.43 12.62
CA TRP A 176 12.56 -5.89 12.48
C TRP A 176 13.85 -6.63 12.89
N LYS A 177 15.00 -6.23 12.33
CA LYS A 177 16.30 -6.84 12.66
C LYS A 177 16.63 -6.69 14.15
N LYS A 178 16.41 -5.50 14.70
CA LYS A 178 16.63 -5.20 16.11
C LYS A 178 15.80 -6.12 17.02
N GLN A 179 14.49 -6.25 16.74
CA GLN A 179 13.62 -7.08 17.58
C GLN A 179 13.83 -8.58 17.35
N LYS A 180 14.17 -9.03 16.14
CA LYS A 180 14.60 -10.42 15.89
C LYS A 180 15.81 -10.75 16.75
N ALA A 181 16.84 -9.91 16.76
CA ALA A 181 18.04 -10.11 17.56
C ALA A 181 17.74 -10.11 19.07
N LEU A 182 16.86 -9.21 19.54
CA LEU A 182 16.46 -9.15 20.96
C LEU A 182 15.69 -10.40 21.41
N GLY A 183 14.95 -11.05 20.50
CA GLY A 183 14.25 -12.31 20.80
C GLY A 183 15.17 -13.52 20.99
N GLY A 184 16.45 -13.40 20.62
CA GLY A 184 17.45 -14.47 20.75
C GLY A 184 17.25 -15.62 19.75
N GLU A 185 18.05 -16.68 19.91
CA GLU A 185 18.11 -17.82 18.97
C GLU A 185 16.75 -18.52 18.78
N CYS A 186 15.92 -18.61 19.82
CA CYS A 186 14.61 -19.25 19.76
C CYS A 186 13.44 -18.28 19.43
N THR A 187 13.70 -17.08 18.91
CA THR A 187 12.64 -16.16 18.47
C THR A 187 11.81 -16.74 17.33
N ASP A 188 10.48 -16.60 17.36
CA ASP A 188 9.62 -17.04 16.23
C ASP A 188 9.81 -16.17 14.97
N MET A 189 10.44 -15.00 15.09
CA MET A 189 10.76 -14.12 13.96
C MET A 189 11.85 -14.74 13.08
N ALA A 190 11.48 -15.35 11.96
CA ALA A 190 12.41 -16.03 11.05
C ALA A 190 12.93 -15.09 9.95
N GLY A 191 12.82 -15.50 8.68
CA GLY A 191 13.18 -14.67 7.53
C GLY A 191 12.26 -13.45 7.35
N PHE A 192 12.66 -12.58 6.45
CA PHE A 192 11.92 -11.37 6.10
C PHE A 192 12.05 -11.10 4.61
N THR A 193 10.95 -10.73 3.97
CA THR A 193 10.90 -10.33 2.56
C THR A 193 10.01 -9.10 2.41
N ARG A 194 10.49 -8.11 1.67
CA ARG A 194 9.68 -7.01 1.14
C ARG A 194 9.11 -7.41 -0.22
N LEU A 195 7.80 -7.55 -0.29
CA LEU A 195 7.06 -7.81 -1.53
C LEU A 195 6.65 -6.47 -2.16
N ALA A 196 7.41 -6.05 -3.17
CA ALA A 196 7.29 -4.73 -3.78
C ALA A 196 6.58 -4.80 -5.15
N ALA A 197 5.42 -4.17 -5.24
CA ALA A 197 4.75 -3.89 -6.52
C ALA A 197 5.47 -2.74 -7.23
N THR A 198 5.91 -3.00 -8.46
CA THR A 198 6.73 -2.06 -9.24
C THR A 198 6.33 -2.09 -10.70
N GLU A 199 6.69 -1.04 -11.43
CA GLU A 199 6.49 -0.99 -12.88
C GLU A 199 7.26 -2.14 -13.58
N GLY A 200 6.53 -3.08 -14.17
CA GLY A 200 7.10 -4.25 -14.84
C GLY A 200 7.86 -5.22 -13.94
N GLY A 201 7.71 -5.14 -12.62
CA GLY A 201 8.42 -6.03 -11.68
C GLY A 201 9.91 -5.69 -11.50
N LYS A 202 10.32 -4.46 -11.82
CA LYS A 202 11.73 -4.03 -11.76
C LYS A 202 12.19 -3.74 -10.34
N PRO A 203 13.48 -3.99 -10.01
CA PRO A 203 14.07 -3.55 -8.75
C PRO A 203 13.99 -2.04 -8.56
N ASP A 204 13.84 -1.60 -7.30
CA ASP A 204 13.68 -0.19 -6.92
C ASP A 204 14.87 0.39 -6.13
N GLY A 205 15.97 -0.37 -6.01
CA GLY A 205 17.23 0.05 -5.43
C GLY A 205 17.39 -0.29 -3.95
N LEU A 206 16.39 -0.88 -3.28
CA LEU A 206 16.50 -1.31 -1.88
C LEU A 206 16.85 -2.78 -1.70
N GLU A 207 16.94 -3.59 -2.76
CA GLU A 207 17.20 -5.03 -2.70
C GLU A 207 18.57 -5.39 -2.10
N SER A 208 19.53 -4.46 -2.13
CA SER A 208 20.82 -4.62 -1.46
C SER A 208 20.76 -4.42 0.06
N GLU A 209 19.72 -3.74 0.56
CA GLU A 209 19.52 -3.45 1.99
C GLU A 209 18.44 -4.33 2.62
N ILE A 210 17.36 -4.59 1.89
CA ILE A 210 16.17 -5.33 2.35
C ILE A 210 15.95 -6.51 1.39
N PRO A 211 15.93 -7.77 1.87
CA PRO A 211 15.55 -8.91 1.03
C PRO A 211 14.19 -8.64 0.38
N SER A 212 14.13 -8.66 -0.94
CA SER A 212 12.98 -8.16 -1.69
C SER A 212 12.57 -9.12 -2.81
N VAL A 213 11.27 -9.23 -3.03
CA VAL A 213 10.65 -9.84 -4.21
C VAL A 213 9.90 -8.73 -4.94
N PHE A 214 10.14 -8.62 -6.24
CA PHE A 214 9.50 -7.62 -7.08
C PHE A 214 8.44 -8.29 -7.95
N VAL A 215 7.25 -7.69 -7.96
CA VAL A 215 6.13 -8.13 -8.79
C VAL A 215 5.64 -6.97 -9.61
N GLU A 216 5.13 -7.28 -10.80
CA GLU A 216 4.47 -6.28 -11.63
C GLU A 216 3.25 -5.72 -10.88
N GLN A 217 3.18 -4.40 -10.79
CA GLN A 217 2.01 -3.70 -10.25
C GLN A 217 0.82 -3.81 -11.22
N LEU A 218 -0.39 -3.58 -10.72
CA LEU A 218 -1.59 -3.48 -11.56
C LEU A 218 -1.38 -2.46 -12.69
N SER A 219 -1.88 -2.80 -13.88
CA SER A 219 -1.78 -1.92 -15.04
C SER A 219 -2.48 -0.58 -14.80
N GLU A 220 -2.04 0.46 -15.48
CA GLU A 220 -2.63 1.79 -15.37
C GLU A 220 -4.13 1.77 -15.71
N GLU A 221 -4.54 0.96 -16.70
CA GLU A 221 -5.95 0.77 -17.06
C GLU A 221 -6.80 0.25 -15.89
N VAL A 222 -6.34 -0.80 -15.21
CA VAL A 222 -7.03 -1.33 -14.03
C VAL A 222 -7.02 -0.30 -12.91
N MET A 223 -5.90 0.36 -12.68
CA MET A 223 -5.83 1.41 -11.66
C MET A 223 -6.80 2.55 -11.93
N MET A 224 -6.93 3.01 -13.18
CA MET A 224 -7.90 4.03 -13.59
C MET A 224 -9.35 3.58 -13.37
N SER A 225 -9.69 2.33 -13.70
CA SER A 225 -11.05 1.80 -13.47
C SER A 225 -11.43 1.69 -12.00
N HIS A 226 -10.45 1.80 -11.10
CA HIS A 226 -10.60 1.74 -9.65
C HIS A 226 -10.12 3.03 -8.93
N PHE A 227 -10.20 4.17 -9.62
CA PHE A 227 -9.92 5.50 -9.08
C PHE A 227 -8.50 5.66 -8.50
N HIS A 228 -7.51 5.07 -9.16
CA HIS A 228 -6.11 5.06 -8.76
C HIS A 228 -5.87 4.55 -7.32
N PHE A 229 -6.70 3.61 -6.85
CA PHE A 229 -6.61 3.09 -5.49
C PHE A 229 -5.42 2.12 -5.32
N GLY A 230 -4.23 2.69 -5.09
CA GLY A 230 -2.94 1.98 -5.03
C GLY A 230 -2.89 0.76 -4.12
N VAL A 231 -3.72 0.76 -3.08
CA VAL A 231 -3.84 -0.32 -2.08
C VAL A 231 -4.20 -1.67 -2.71
N LEU A 232 -4.87 -1.69 -3.88
CA LEU A 232 -5.18 -2.92 -4.62
C LEU A 232 -3.94 -3.70 -5.06
N ASN A 233 -2.76 -3.06 -5.12
CA ASN A 233 -1.51 -3.77 -5.37
C ASN A 233 -1.17 -4.77 -4.27
N ARG A 234 -1.70 -4.64 -3.04
CA ARG A 234 -1.43 -5.58 -1.95
C ARG A 234 -1.98 -6.99 -2.23
N PRO A 235 -3.30 -7.20 -2.43
CA PRO A 235 -3.82 -8.51 -2.81
C PRO A 235 -3.23 -8.99 -4.14
N HIS A 236 -3.01 -8.09 -5.11
CA HIS A 236 -2.40 -8.44 -6.39
C HIS A 236 -1.00 -9.03 -6.21
N SER A 237 -0.16 -8.39 -5.40
CA SER A 237 1.21 -8.83 -5.17
C SER A 237 1.27 -10.18 -4.48
N ILE A 238 0.37 -10.42 -3.52
CA ILE A 238 0.28 -11.69 -2.82
C ILE A 238 -0.15 -12.80 -3.78
N LEU A 239 -1.08 -12.55 -4.70
CA LEU A 239 -1.42 -13.52 -5.74
C LEU A 239 -0.23 -13.87 -6.63
N LYS A 240 0.53 -12.87 -7.07
CA LYS A 240 1.75 -13.07 -7.87
C LYS A 240 2.79 -13.90 -7.11
N LEU A 241 3.04 -13.57 -5.84
CA LEU A 241 3.92 -14.34 -4.96
C LEU A 241 3.47 -15.80 -4.85
N LEU A 242 2.19 -16.05 -4.55
CA LEU A 242 1.66 -17.39 -4.34
C LEU A 242 1.62 -18.25 -5.62
N ALA A 243 1.53 -17.61 -6.79
CA ALA A 243 1.53 -18.28 -8.08
C ALA A 243 2.94 -18.67 -8.58
N SER A 244 4.00 -18.15 -7.95
CA SER A 244 5.39 -18.41 -8.36
C SER A 244 6.10 -19.29 -7.33
N SER A 245 6.44 -20.51 -7.72
CA SER A 245 7.26 -21.41 -6.89
C SER A 245 8.62 -20.79 -6.56
N GLU A 246 9.25 -20.12 -7.53
CA GLU A 246 10.52 -19.41 -7.34
C GLU A 246 10.42 -18.29 -6.30
N MET A 247 9.35 -17.49 -6.31
CA MET A 247 9.17 -16.43 -5.32
C MET A 247 8.85 -17.01 -3.93
N LEU A 248 8.09 -18.11 -3.87
CA LEU A 248 7.81 -18.81 -2.61
C LEU A 248 9.08 -19.39 -1.96
N GLU A 249 10.13 -19.67 -2.73
CA GLU A 249 11.41 -20.13 -2.18
C GLU A 249 12.09 -19.10 -1.27
N GLN A 250 11.77 -17.82 -1.44
CA GLN A 250 12.25 -16.73 -0.57
C GLN A 250 11.66 -16.80 0.85
N LEU A 251 10.51 -17.47 1.01
CA LEU A 251 9.88 -17.65 2.30
C LEU A 251 10.55 -18.82 3.05
N THR A 252 10.86 -18.56 4.31
CA THR A 252 11.59 -19.49 5.19
C THR A 252 10.66 -20.22 6.17
N SER A 253 9.36 -19.94 6.13
CA SER A 253 8.35 -20.54 7.01
C SER A 253 7.01 -20.65 6.27
N SER A 254 6.20 -21.63 6.68
CA SER A 254 4.81 -21.79 6.26
C SER A 254 3.84 -20.79 6.92
N PHE A 255 4.31 -20.00 7.89
CA PHE A 255 3.58 -18.85 8.42
C PHE A 255 4.17 -17.55 7.91
N VAL A 256 3.32 -16.60 7.56
CA VAL A 256 3.72 -15.23 7.19
C VAL A 256 3.04 -14.21 8.07
N LEU A 257 3.80 -13.21 8.53
CA LEU A 257 3.28 -11.98 9.12
C LEU A 257 3.23 -10.92 8.01
N ILE A 258 2.05 -10.65 7.48
CA ILE A 258 1.84 -9.58 6.51
C ILE A 258 1.96 -8.24 7.24
N LEU A 259 2.83 -7.37 6.73
CA LEU A 259 3.18 -6.07 7.32
C LEU A 259 3.04 -4.94 6.30
N GLU A 260 2.90 -3.72 6.80
CA GLU A 260 2.97 -2.48 6.03
C GLU A 260 4.26 -1.71 6.30
N THR A 261 4.58 -0.78 5.41
CA THR A 261 5.81 0.02 5.52
C THR A 261 5.80 0.97 6.71
N ASP A 262 4.61 1.42 7.15
CA ASP A 262 4.40 2.29 8.31
C ASP A 262 4.23 1.56 9.64
N HIS A 263 4.75 0.33 9.71
CA HIS A 263 4.93 -0.38 10.96
C HIS A 263 6.31 -0.08 11.57
N VAL A 264 6.38 -0.06 12.89
CA VAL A 264 7.64 -0.14 13.65
C VAL A 264 7.51 -1.27 14.67
N ILE A 265 8.39 -2.27 14.59
CA ILE A 265 8.37 -3.40 15.52
C ILE A 265 8.93 -2.95 16.87
N MET A 266 8.09 -3.02 17.91
CA MET A 266 8.40 -2.50 19.24
C MET A 266 9.10 -3.53 20.14
N LYS A 267 8.76 -4.81 19.98
CA LYS A 267 9.31 -5.94 20.75
C LYS A 267 9.23 -7.24 19.93
N PRO A 268 9.97 -8.31 20.32
CA PRO A 268 9.87 -9.60 19.65
C PRO A 268 8.44 -10.12 19.60
N ILE A 269 8.02 -10.64 18.45
CA ILE A 269 6.65 -11.12 18.23
C ILE A 269 6.66 -12.65 18.23
N PRO A 270 5.86 -13.33 19.08
CA PRO A 270 5.68 -14.78 19.00
C PRO A 270 4.72 -15.14 17.86
N ASN A 271 4.72 -16.39 17.42
CA ASN A 271 3.70 -16.85 16.49
C ASN A 271 2.35 -17.02 17.21
N LEU A 272 1.43 -16.10 16.93
CA LEU A 272 0.10 -16.04 17.53
C LEU A 272 -0.95 -16.86 16.75
N ALA A 273 -0.59 -17.36 15.57
CA ALA A 273 -1.48 -18.10 14.68
C ALA A 273 -1.30 -19.61 14.82
N THR A 274 -2.22 -20.36 14.21
CA THR A 274 -2.11 -21.81 14.00
C THR A 274 -2.40 -22.11 12.53
N PRO A 275 -2.16 -23.34 12.03
CA PRO A 275 -2.46 -23.68 10.63
C PRO A 275 -3.93 -23.49 10.23
N ARG A 276 -4.85 -23.37 11.21
CA ARG A 276 -6.29 -23.20 10.99
C ARG A 276 -6.84 -21.86 11.47
N THR A 277 -6.08 -21.10 12.25
CA THR A 277 -6.57 -19.87 12.89
C THR A 277 -5.52 -18.78 12.74
N PRO A 278 -5.70 -17.85 11.78
CA PRO A 278 -4.84 -16.67 11.67
C PRO A 278 -5.03 -15.74 12.88
N ALA A 279 -4.05 -14.89 13.13
CA ALA A 279 -4.11 -13.87 14.17
C ALA A 279 -4.01 -12.48 13.55
N GLY A 280 -4.94 -11.59 13.91
CA GLY A 280 -5.02 -10.23 13.36
C GLY A 280 -5.38 -9.20 14.42
N TRP A 281 -5.06 -7.94 14.14
CA TRP A 281 -5.45 -6.83 15.00
C TRP A 281 -6.92 -6.44 14.83
N VAL A 282 -7.51 -5.87 15.90
CA VAL A 282 -8.89 -5.40 15.91
C VAL A 282 -8.95 -3.93 15.50
N PHE A 283 -9.38 -3.69 14.26
CA PHE A 283 -9.64 -2.35 13.74
C PHE A 283 -10.96 -1.81 14.29
N GLY A 284 -10.88 -0.81 15.18
CA GLY A 284 -12.07 -0.25 15.85
C GLY A 284 -13.14 0.29 14.89
N TYR A 285 -12.74 0.73 13.70
CA TYR A 285 -13.61 1.24 12.66
C TYR A 285 -14.13 0.17 11.68
N MET A 286 -13.76 -1.10 11.86
CA MET A 286 -14.18 -2.24 11.02
C MET A 286 -15.14 -3.21 11.72
N HIS A 287 -15.87 -2.77 12.74
CA HIS A 287 -16.90 -3.60 13.34
C HIS A 287 -18.03 -3.83 12.33
N GLY A 288 -18.16 -5.07 11.87
CA GLY A 288 -19.20 -5.49 10.95
C GLY A 288 -20.60 -5.42 11.58
N HIS A 289 -21.61 -5.11 10.78
CA HIS A 289 -23.00 -5.06 11.23
C HIS A 289 -24.00 -5.36 10.11
N ALA A 290 -25.22 -5.79 10.45
CA ALA A 290 -26.24 -6.18 9.47
C ALA A 290 -26.63 -5.06 8.46
N GLY A 291 -26.40 -3.78 8.80
CA GLY A 291 -26.57 -2.67 7.86
C GLY A 291 -25.65 -2.72 6.62
N GLN A 292 -24.64 -3.61 6.60
CA GLN A 292 -23.74 -3.85 5.48
C GLN A 292 -24.19 -5.02 4.58
N ASP A 293 -25.25 -5.75 4.97
CA ASP A 293 -25.71 -6.96 4.28
C ASP A 293 -25.97 -6.76 2.79
N SER A 294 -26.48 -5.58 2.39
CA SER A 294 -26.76 -5.27 0.98
C SER A 294 -25.51 -5.29 0.11
N VAL A 295 -24.33 -5.04 0.70
CA VAL A 295 -23.03 -5.11 0.02
C VAL A 295 -22.42 -6.50 0.22
N VAL A 296 -22.39 -7.01 1.45
CA VAL A 296 -21.79 -8.32 1.78
C VAL A 296 -22.41 -9.44 0.95
N LYS A 297 -23.74 -9.47 0.81
CA LYS A 297 -24.46 -10.53 0.08
C LYS A 297 -24.20 -10.56 -1.43
N LYS A 298 -23.55 -9.53 -1.99
CA LYS A 298 -23.08 -9.57 -3.38
C LYS A 298 -21.89 -10.50 -3.58
N TYR A 299 -21.10 -10.70 -2.52
CA TYR A 299 -19.85 -11.48 -2.54
C TYR A 299 -19.97 -12.78 -1.71
N TRP A 300 -20.79 -12.75 -0.66
CA TRP A 300 -21.08 -13.86 0.23
C TRP A 300 -22.60 -13.94 0.50
N PRO A 301 -23.40 -14.53 -0.42
CA PRO A 301 -24.86 -14.45 -0.41
C PRO A 301 -25.55 -14.94 0.86
N GLU A 302 -25.00 -15.97 1.50
CA GLU A 302 -25.48 -16.56 2.75
C GLU A 302 -24.96 -15.84 4.00
N GLY A 303 -24.06 -14.87 3.84
CA GLY A 303 -23.41 -14.16 4.93
C GLY A 303 -24.12 -12.91 5.42
N SER A 304 -23.65 -12.40 6.56
CA SER A 304 -24.02 -11.08 7.09
C SER A 304 -22.78 -10.26 7.40
N GLY A 305 -22.93 -8.93 7.33
CA GLY A 305 -21.93 -8.00 7.86
C GLY A 305 -21.66 -8.23 9.35
N ALA A 306 -22.64 -8.72 10.11
CA ALA A 306 -22.46 -9.03 11.54
C ALA A 306 -21.50 -10.19 11.82
N ASP A 307 -21.21 -11.04 10.81
CA ASP A 307 -20.33 -12.19 10.95
C ASP A 307 -18.87 -11.87 10.58
N LEU A 308 -18.58 -10.62 10.19
CA LEU A 308 -17.25 -10.19 9.80
C LEU A 308 -16.39 -9.91 11.03
N ASP A 309 -15.22 -10.54 11.09
CA ASP A 309 -14.23 -10.22 12.12
C ASP A 309 -13.67 -8.80 11.85
N PRO A 310 -13.47 -7.95 12.86
CA PRO A 310 -13.00 -6.57 12.67
C PRO A 310 -11.49 -6.50 12.39
N VAL A 311 -11.03 -7.23 11.38
CA VAL A 311 -9.62 -7.37 10.99
C VAL A 311 -9.40 -6.85 9.58
N GLY A 312 -8.13 -6.71 9.20
CA GLY A 312 -7.68 -6.49 7.84
C GLY A 312 -6.53 -7.43 7.48
N PRO A 313 -5.94 -7.26 6.29
CA PRO A 313 -4.86 -8.10 5.78
C PRO A 313 -3.48 -7.77 6.38
N SER A 314 -3.37 -6.70 7.17
CA SER A 314 -2.15 -6.27 7.85
C SER A 314 -2.52 -5.53 9.13
N PRO A 315 -1.82 -5.75 10.26
CA PRO A 315 -0.93 -6.87 10.51
C PRO A 315 -1.74 -8.17 10.61
N LEU A 316 -1.35 -9.18 9.83
CA LEU A 316 -2.00 -10.48 9.80
C LEU A 316 -0.95 -11.58 9.82
N LEU A 317 -1.02 -12.44 10.83
CA LEU A 317 -0.23 -13.65 10.92
C LEU A 317 -1.07 -14.84 10.45
N ILE A 318 -0.68 -15.47 9.35
CA ILE A 318 -1.49 -16.49 8.66
C ILE A 318 -0.62 -17.61 8.09
N HIS A 319 -1.15 -18.83 8.07
CA HIS A 319 -0.52 -19.96 7.39
C HIS A 319 -0.69 -19.84 5.87
N LEU A 320 0.34 -20.21 5.09
CA LEU A 320 0.33 -20.09 3.63
C LEU A 320 -0.86 -20.80 2.97
N ASP A 321 -1.31 -21.93 3.51
CA ASP A 321 -2.48 -22.63 2.96
C ASP A 321 -3.76 -21.81 3.10
N GLN A 322 -3.96 -21.14 4.24
CA GLN A 322 -5.10 -20.24 4.42
C GLN A 322 -4.95 -19.00 3.52
N LEU A 323 -3.74 -18.48 3.39
CA LEU A 323 -3.47 -17.34 2.51
C LEU A 323 -3.76 -17.67 1.03
N ARG A 324 -3.41 -18.88 0.57
CA ARG A 324 -3.75 -19.38 -0.78
C ARG A 324 -5.25 -19.47 -1.03
N LEU A 325 -6.02 -19.85 -0.02
CA LEU A 325 -7.48 -19.91 -0.14
C LEU A 325 -8.11 -18.52 -0.22
N VAL A 326 -7.65 -17.58 0.61
CA VAL A 326 -8.28 -16.26 0.72
C VAL A 326 -7.84 -15.28 -0.37
N ALA A 327 -6.59 -15.34 -0.83
CA ALA A 327 -6.02 -14.34 -1.73
C ALA A 327 -6.79 -14.13 -3.04
N PRO A 328 -7.30 -15.17 -3.74
CA PRO A 328 -8.09 -14.97 -4.97
C PRO A 328 -9.38 -14.18 -4.72
N ARG A 329 -10.16 -14.57 -3.71
CA ARG A 329 -11.40 -13.87 -3.34
C ARG A 329 -11.12 -12.48 -2.80
N TRP A 330 -10.06 -12.32 -2.00
CA TRP A 330 -9.66 -11.02 -1.49
C TRP A 330 -9.39 -10.02 -2.62
N MET A 331 -8.64 -10.42 -3.66
CA MET A 331 -8.41 -9.57 -4.83
C MET A 331 -9.71 -9.23 -5.56
N GLU A 332 -10.51 -10.25 -5.91
CA GLU A 332 -11.78 -10.08 -6.62
C GLU A 332 -12.73 -9.15 -5.86
N PHE A 333 -12.92 -9.40 -4.57
CA PHE A 333 -13.83 -8.63 -3.73
C PHE A 333 -13.34 -7.20 -3.54
N SER A 334 -12.03 -6.98 -3.40
CA SER A 334 -11.45 -5.63 -3.30
C SER A 334 -11.68 -4.79 -4.56
N LEU A 335 -11.49 -5.38 -5.75
CA LEU A 335 -11.79 -4.71 -7.02
C LEU A 335 -13.28 -4.37 -7.12
N GLY A 336 -14.15 -5.33 -6.80
CA GLY A 336 -15.60 -5.15 -6.86
C GLY A 336 -16.08 -4.06 -5.91
N LEU A 337 -15.64 -4.09 -4.65
CA LEU A 337 -16.01 -3.11 -3.63
C LEU A 337 -15.56 -1.71 -4.03
N ARG A 338 -14.34 -1.59 -4.59
CA ARG A 338 -13.79 -0.29 -4.99
C ARG A 338 -14.63 0.39 -6.06
N SER A 339 -15.24 -0.38 -6.96
CA SER A 339 -16.09 0.14 -8.04
C SER A 339 -17.57 0.26 -7.64
N ASP A 340 -17.95 -0.12 -6.42
CA ASP A 340 -19.33 -0.07 -5.94
C ASP A 340 -19.60 1.18 -5.10
N LYS A 341 -20.32 2.15 -5.68
CA LYS A 341 -20.76 3.37 -4.98
C LYS A 341 -21.57 3.10 -3.71
N SER A 342 -22.29 1.97 -3.66
CA SER A 342 -23.04 1.59 -2.46
C SER A 342 -22.13 1.10 -1.34
N ALA A 343 -20.99 0.48 -1.67
CA ALA A 343 -19.98 0.08 -0.70
C ALA A 343 -19.31 1.30 -0.05
N GLU A 344 -18.93 2.32 -0.83
CA GLU A 344 -18.34 3.58 -0.32
C GLU A 344 -19.11 4.19 0.87
N ARG A 345 -20.45 4.10 0.85
CA ARG A 345 -21.31 4.67 1.88
C ARG A 345 -21.32 3.88 3.19
N VAL A 346 -21.18 2.55 3.14
CA VAL A 346 -21.37 1.65 4.30
C VAL A 346 -20.08 0.95 4.74
N MET A 347 -19.07 0.96 3.89
CA MET A 347 -17.73 0.40 4.08
C MET A 347 -16.73 1.48 3.66
N GLN A 348 -16.31 2.27 4.65
CA GLN A 348 -15.44 3.44 4.52
C GLN A 348 -14.42 3.31 3.37
N GLY A 349 -14.52 4.20 2.37
CA GLY A 349 -13.85 4.04 1.07
C GLY A 349 -12.34 3.80 1.13
N TRP A 350 -11.66 4.39 2.11
CA TRP A 350 -10.20 4.29 2.26
C TRP A 350 -9.71 2.90 2.73
N VAL A 351 -10.60 2.01 3.21
CA VAL A 351 -10.28 0.64 3.67
C VAL A 351 -11.08 -0.44 2.95
N GLN A 352 -11.59 -0.17 1.74
CA GLN A 352 -12.38 -1.16 0.97
C GLN A 352 -11.62 -2.45 0.67
N GLU A 353 -10.30 -2.38 0.52
CA GLU A 353 -9.47 -3.58 0.34
C GLU A 353 -9.41 -4.45 1.62
N MET A 354 -9.48 -3.83 2.80
CA MET A 354 -9.54 -4.56 4.07
C MET A 354 -10.91 -5.24 4.24
N TRP A 355 -11.99 -4.57 3.83
CA TRP A 355 -13.31 -5.21 3.78
C TRP A 355 -13.36 -6.36 2.79
N GLY A 356 -12.69 -6.23 1.63
CA GLY A 356 -12.52 -7.30 0.66
C GLY A 356 -11.86 -8.53 1.28
N TYR A 357 -10.78 -8.33 2.04
CA TYR A 357 -10.12 -9.41 2.80
C TYR A 357 -11.07 -10.09 3.79
N THR A 358 -11.76 -9.30 4.62
CA THR A 358 -12.58 -9.84 5.70
C THR A 358 -13.80 -10.59 5.19
N ILE A 359 -14.45 -10.10 4.13
CA ILE A 359 -15.54 -10.81 3.46
C ILE A 359 -15.03 -12.10 2.82
N ALA A 360 -13.85 -12.07 2.17
CA ALA A 360 -13.22 -13.25 1.58
C ALA A 360 -12.94 -14.31 2.65
N ALA A 361 -12.34 -13.92 3.78
CA ALA A 361 -12.06 -14.82 4.89
C ALA A 361 -13.35 -15.44 5.47
N ALA A 362 -14.37 -14.61 5.75
CA ALA A 362 -15.64 -15.08 6.30
C ALA A 362 -16.37 -16.03 5.35
N SER A 363 -16.37 -15.74 4.04
CA SER A 363 -16.97 -16.60 3.00
C SER A 363 -16.29 -17.97 2.85
N LEU A 364 -15.11 -18.15 3.45
CA LEU A 364 -14.35 -19.40 3.49
C LEU A 364 -14.41 -20.06 4.88
N GLY A 365 -15.18 -19.50 5.82
CA GLY A 365 -15.25 -19.96 7.20
C GLY A 365 -13.98 -19.72 8.01
N ILE A 366 -13.09 -18.82 7.55
CA ILE A 366 -11.86 -18.48 8.26
C ILE A 366 -12.20 -17.48 9.37
N LYS A 367 -11.93 -17.88 10.62
CA LYS A 367 -12.08 -17.04 11.81
C LYS A 367 -10.72 -16.70 12.42
N HIS A 368 -10.60 -15.46 12.88
CA HIS A 368 -9.35 -14.91 13.38
C HIS A 368 -9.27 -14.99 14.90
N ARG A 369 -8.07 -15.25 15.41
CA ARG A 369 -7.70 -14.86 16.76
C ARG A 369 -7.53 -13.35 16.78
N LEU A 370 -8.42 -12.66 17.49
CA LEU A 370 -8.36 -11.22 17.68
C LEU A 370 -7.30 -10.87 18.73
N VAL A 371 -6.25 -10.16 18.33
CA VAL A 371 -5.11 -9.81 19.20
C VAL A 371 -5.04 -8.30 19.36
N ARG A 372 -5.50 -7.79 20.51
CA ARG A 372 -5.52 -6.33 20.78
C ARG A 372 -4.10 -5.75 20.91
N GLU A 373 -3.17 -6.58 21.38
CA GLU A 373 -1.76 -6.25 21.59
C GLU A 373 -0.94 -6.31 20.29
N MET A 374 -1.53 -6.72 19.16
CA MET A 374 -0.79 -6.85 17.90
C MET A 374 -0.20 -5.51 17.46
N GLN A 375 -0.98 -4.43 17.53
CA GLN A 375 -0.50 -3.09 17.24
C GLN A 375 -1.16 -2.00 18.09
N VAL A 376 -0.58 -0.81 18.02
CA VAL A 376 -1.14 0.45 18.53
C VAL A 376 -1.12 1.52 17.45
N GLU A 377 -2.18 2.34 17.38
CA GLU A 377 -2.35 3.47 16.46
C GLU A 377 -2.50 4.78 17.26
N ALA A 378 -1.43 5.19 17.94
CA ALA A 378 -1.46 6.39 18.76
C ALA A 378 -1.41 7.67 17.91
N SER A 379 -2.22 8.67 18.28
CA SER A 379 -2.20 10.03 17.71
C SER A 379 -1.97 11.08 18.80
N SER A 380 -1.96 12.37 18.45
CA SER A 380 -1.92 13.46 19.44
C SER A 380 -3.10 13.45 20.40
N LEU A 381 -4.26 12.96 19.93
CA LEU A 381 -5.50 12.89 20.73
C LEU A 381 -5.56 11.64 21.62
N SER A 382 -4.59 10.74 21.52
CA SER A 382 -4.51 9.59 22.41
C SER A 382 -4.08 10.04 23.81
N HIS A 383 -5.03 9.99 24.74
CA HIS A 383 -4.84 10.37 26.14
C HIS A 383 -4.26 9.20 26.96
N ASN A 384 -3.58 9.53 28.06
CA ASN A 384 -3.09 8.58 29.06
C ASN A 384 -2.19 7.46 28.52
N ILE A 385 -1.41 7.71 27.46
CA ILE A 385 -0.40 6.74 26.99
C ILE A 385 0.73 6.67 28.03
N PRO A 386 0.92 5.53 28.72
CA PRO A 386 1.97 5.41 29.71
C PRO A 386 3.34 5.33 29.03
N VAL A 387 4.40 5.74 29.72
CA VAL A 387 5.77 5.74 29.15
C VAL A 387 6.24 4.34 28.75
N ASP A 388 5.74 3.31 29.43
CA ASP A 388 6.04 1.91 29.15
C ASP A 388 5.06 1.23 28.20
N PHE A 389 4.21 1.98 27.49
CA PHE A 389 3.33 1.46 26.44
C PHE A 389 4.05 0.59 25.37
N PRO A 390 5.36 0.75 25.06
CA PRO A 390 6.03 -0.17 24.14
C PRO A 390 6.08 -1.63 24.62
N LYS A 391 5.81 -1.88 25.91
CA LYS A 391 5.66 -3.23 26.44
C LYS A 391 4.27 -3.82 26.17
N MET A 392 3.29 -2.99 25.83
CA MET A 392 1.87 -3.36 25.71
C MET A 392 1.49 -3.84 24.30
N ALA A 393 2.21 -3.39 23.26
CA ALA A 393 1.95 -3.77 21.87
C ALA A 393 3.21 -4.29 21.16
N TYR A 394 3.03 -5.07 20.10
CA TYR A 394 4.13 -5.57 19.28
C TYR A 394 4.55 -4.59 18.18
N ILE A 395 3.60 -3.86 17.62
CA ILE A 395 3.79 -2.98 16.46
C ILE A 395 3.25 -1.58 16.77
N PHE A 396 3.99 -0.55 16.42
CA PHE A 396 3.46 0.80 16.31
C PHE A 396 3.08 1.04 14.85
N HIS A 397 1.81 1.32 14.57
CA HIS A 397 1.33 1.67 13.24
C HIS A 397 1.09 3.19 13.17
N TYR A 398 1.95 3.91 12.45
CA TYR A 398 1.91 5.38 12.39
C TYR A 398 1.03 5.92 11.25
N THR A 399 -0.23 5.49 11.23
CA THR A 399 -1.22 5.93 10.23
C THR A 399 -1.67 7.38 10.42
N TYR A 400 -1.76 7.82 11.68
CA TYR A 400 -2.12 9.19 12.05
C TYR A 400 -0.89 10.08 12.18
N GLY A 401 -0.98 11.32 11.67
CA GLY A 401 -0.01 12.36 12.00
C GLY A 401 -0.04 12.64 13.50
N ILE A 402 1.15 12.82 14.09
CA ILE A 402 1.30 13.25 15.47
C ILE A 402 1.66 14.73 15.48
N GLU A 403 0.71 15.53 15.92
CA GLU A 403 0.60 16.96 15.69
C GLU A 403 0.40 17.74 16.99
N TYR A 404 1.28 18.69 17.26
CA TYR A 404 1.21 19.55 18.44
C TYR A 404 1.46 21.01 18.09
N THR A 405 0.84 21.92 18.84
CA THR A 405 1.35 23.28 18.94
C THR A 405 2.71 23.29 19.63
N ALA A 406 3.48 24.36 19.50
CA ALA A 406 4.78 24.49 20.13
C ALA A 406 4.65 24.53 21.67
N ASP A 407 3.52 24.99 22.24
CA ASP A 407 3.23 24.87 23.68
C ASP A 407 2.79 23.48 24.14
N GLY A 408 2.75 22.50 23.23
CA GLY A 408 2.47 21.10 23.57
C GLY A 408 0.99 20.75 23.69
N LYS A 409 0.11 21.57 23.09
CA LYS A 409 -1.31 21.22 22.97
C LYS A 409 -1.51 20.32 21.74
N PRO A 410 -2.21 19.19 21.89
CA PRO A 410 -2.47 18.30 20.76
C PRO A 410 -3.34 19.01 19.71
N GLN A 411 -3.10 18.71 18.44
CA GLN A 411 -3.95 19.13 17.33
C GLN A 411 -4.88 18.01 16.89
N GLY A 412 -6.00 18.39 16.25
CA GLY A 412 -7.00 17.45 15.77
C GLY A 412 -6.55 16.65 14.55
N ILE A 413 -7.36 15.67 14.14
CA ILE A 413 -7.17 14.93 12.88
C ILE A 413 -7.21 15.93 11.72
N ASN A 414 -6.27 15.80 10.77
CA ASN A 414 -6.08 16.70 9.62
C ASN A 414 -5.69 18.15 9.99
N GLN A 415 -5.22 18.41 11.21
CA GLN A 415 -4.68 19.70 11.61
C GLN A 415 -3.17 19.59 11.78
N ILE A 416 -2.42 20.23 10.89
CA ILE A 416 -0.95 20.25 10.97
C ILE A 416 -0.52 21.15 12.14
N GLY A 417 0.24 20.57 13.06
CA GLY A 417 0.82 21.26 14.21
C GLY A 417 2.03 22.10 13.86
N GLU A 418 2.45 22.93 14.81
CA GLU A 418 3.72 23.66 14.71
C GLU A 418 4.89 22.70 14.80
N TRP A 419 4.77 21.72 15.70
CA TRP A 419 5.53 20.49 15.68
C TRP A 419 4.67 19.39 15.06
N SER A 420 5.19 18.71 14.05
CA SER A 420 4.50 17.70 13.27
C SER A 420 5.42 16.51 12.97
N LEU A 421 4.93 15.31 13.27
CA LEU A 421 5.49 14.04 12.86
C LEU A 421 4.41 13.26 12.11
N ASP A 422 4.27 13.58 10.82
CA ASP A 422 3.43 12.86 9.87
C ASP A 422 4.27 12.43 8.67
N LYS A 423 4.20 11.14 8.33
CA LYS A 423 4.89 10.55 7.17
C LYS A 423 4.58 11.27 5.85
N ARG A 424 3.39 11.85 5.69
CA ARG A 424 2.92 12.52 4.47
C ARG A 424 3.76 13.75 4.11
N HIS A 425 4.44 14.35 5.09
CA HIS A 425 5.40 15.43 4.86
C HIS A 425 6.62 14.99 4.04
N TYR A 426 6.93 13.69 4.06
CA TYR A 426 8.06 13.09 3.37
C TYR A 426 7.57 12.21 2.20
N GLY A 427 6.55 12.68 1.47
CA GLY A 427 5.96 11.95 0.33
C GLY A 427 6.87 11.90 -0.91
N GLY A 428 7.48 13.04 -1.24
CA GLY A 428 8.39 13.18 -2.39
C GLY A 428 9.87 13.07 -2.03
N ASP A 429 10.18 12.78 -0.77
CA ASP A 429 11.53 12.78 -0.20
C ASP A 429 11.55 11.87 1.06
N HIS A 430 12.49 12.03 1.99
CA HIS A 430 12.65 11.19 3.18
C HIS A 430 12.89 12.06 4.42
N PRO A 431 12.59 11.57 5.65
CA PRO A 431 12.85 12.37 6.84
C PRO A 431 14.35 12.63 7.02
N PRO A 432 14.77 13.88 7.33
CA PRO A 432 16.15 14.18 7.69
C PRO A 432 16.57 13.42 8.95
N ARG A 433 17.88 13.29 9.15
CA ARG A 433 18.43 12.79 10.41
C ARG A 433 18.18 13.80 11.53
N ASN A 434 18.17 13.34 12.77
CA ASN A 434 18.14 14.19 13.98
C ASN A 434 16.91 15.12 14.05
N LEU A 435 15.74 14.60 13.71
CA LEU A 435 14.46 15.28 13.86
C LEU A 435 14.26 15.80 15.29
N GLU A 436 13.69 17.00 15.42
CA GLU A 436 13.56 17.68 16.71
C GLU A 436 12.54 17.02 17.65
N PRO A 437 12.85 16.95 18.97
CA PRO A 437 11.95 16.38 19.96
C PRO A 437 10.61 17.11 20.03
N PRO A 438 9.51 16.41 20.35
CA PRO A 438 8.22 17.05 20.54
C PRO A 438 8.23 17.97 21.78
N PRO A 439 7.31 18.95 21.83
CA PRO A 439 7.15 19.84 22.99
C PRO A 439 6.80 19.07 24.27
N ASP A 440 7.03 19.69 25.44
CA ASP A 440 6.87 19.05 26.75
C ASP A 440 5.51 18.40 26.99
N GLY A 441 4.44 19.04 26.52
CA GLY A 441 3.06 18.53 26.64
C GLY A 441 2.72 17.34 25.73
N ALA A 442 3.62 16.89 24.86
CA ALA A 442 3.37 15.77 23.97
C ALA A 442 3.36 14.42 24.70
N ASN A 443 2.45 13.54 24.26
CA ASN A 443 2.30 12.20 24.83
C ASN A 443 3.51 11.28 24.55
N ALA A 444 3.59 10.16 25.29
CA ALA A 444 4.71 9.23 25.19
C ALA A 444 4.88 8.61 23.80
N ALA A 445 3.80 8.43 23.03
CA ALA A 445 3.85 7.92 21.68
C ALA A 445 4.60 8.84 20.71
N ALA A 446 4.39 10.16 20.80
CA ALA A 446 5.10 11.15 19.98
C ALA A 446 6.63 11.02 20.14
N ARG A 447 7.07 10.95 21.40
CA ARG A 447 8.49 10.82 21.75
C ARG A 447 9.06 9.49 21.30
N TRP A 448 8.33 8.40 21.52
CA TRP A 448 8.77 7.07 21.15
C TRP A 448 8.91 6.92 19.63
N LEU A 449 7.91 7.34 18.85
CA LEU A 449 7.94 7.22 17.39
C LEU A 449 9.07 8.06 16.79
N LEU A 450 9.24 9.31 17.25
CA LEU A 450 10.35 10.16 16.83
C LEU A 450 11.70 9.48 17.10
N ASN A 451 11.90 8.94 18.30
CA ASN A 451 13.12 8.25 18.65
C ASN A 451 13.35 7.03 17.76
N ALA A 452 12.30 6.29 17.41
CA ALA A 452 12.42 5.15 16.50
C ALA A 452 12.86 5.57 15.08
N TRP A 453 12.37 6.70 14.57
CA TRP A 453 12.78 7.25 13.27
C TRP A 453 14.22 7.76 13.30
N ASN A 454 14.57 8.52 14.34
CA ASN A 454 15.93 9.04 14.53
C ASN A 454 16.94 7.91 14.74
N GLU A 455 16.59 6.87 15.50
CA GLU A 455 17.45 5.71 15.70
C GLU A 455 17.73 4.98 14.37
N ALA A 456 16.69 4.68 13.60
CA ALA A 456 16.84 3.99 12.33
C ALA A 456 17.65 4.83 11.33
N SER A 457 17.26 6.10 11.13
CA SER A 457 17.97 6.98 10.20
C SER A 457 19.43 7.17 10.60
N ALA A 458 19.73 7.32 11.90
CA ALA A 458 21.10 7.42 12.42
C ALA A 458 21.97 6.18 12.09
N ASN A 459 21.43 4.98 12.24
CA ASN A 459 22.18 3.72 12.13
C ASN A 459 22.19 3.10 10.73
N ILE A 460 21.38 3.58 9.79
CA ILE A 460 21.42 3.14 8.40
C ILE A 460 22.53 3.93 7.66
N PRO A 461 23.62 3.28 7.18
CA PRO A 461 24.81 3.99 6.69
C PRO A 461 24.56 4.92 5.50
N ASN A 462 23.70 4.50 4.58
CA ASN A 462 23.31 5.19 3.36
C ASN A 462 21.94 5.86 3.48
N TRP A 463 21.57 6.35 4.67
CA TRP A 463 20.41 7.24 4.76
C TRP A 463 20.69 8.51 3.93
N PRO A 464 19.85 8.88 2.96
CA PRO A 464 20.16 9.99 2.07
C PRO A 464 20.12 11.33 2.82
N GLN A 465 20.59 12.37 2.15
CA GLN A 465 20.46 13.73 2.66
C GLN A 465 19.12 14.30 2.22
N SER A 466 18.29 14.63 3.20
CA SER A 466 16.95 15.16 2.95
C SER A 466 16.98 16.62 2.51
N LYS A 467 15.96 16.97 1.72
CA LYS A 467 15.57 18.32 1.32
C LYS A 467 14.26 18.73 1.99
N SER A 468 13.67 17.85 2.77
CA SER A 468 12.47 18.10 3.54
C SER A 468 12.77 18.93 4.78
N MET A 469 11.74 19.57 5.33
CA MET A 469 11.83 20.18 6.65
C MET A 469 11.93 19.09 7.72
N GLY A 470 12.39 19.45 8.92
CA GLY A 470 12.36 18.56 10.10
C GLY A 470 10.94 18.42 10.65
N THR A 471 10.77 18.40 11.97
CA THR A 471 9.42 18.35 12.58
C THR A 471 8.73 19.72 12.66
N TYR A 472 9.41 20.81 12.28
CA TYR A 472 8.87 22.17 12.28
C TYR A 472 8.77 22.73 10.86
N GLY A 473 7.82 23.66 10.66
CA GLY A 473 7.66 24.39 9.40
C GLY A 473 6.57 23.87 8.46
N TRP A 474 5.86 22.82 8.85
CA TRP A 474 4.77 22.25 8.05
C TRP A 474 3.45 23.01 8.16
N ARG A 475 3.21 23.74 9.26
CA ARG A 475 1.99 24.52 9.46
C ARG A 475 1.93 25.73 8.51
N ARG A 476 0.89 25.81 7.70
CA ARG A 476 0.64 26.89 6.72
C ARG A 476 -0.63 27.69 7.05
N GLN A 477 -0.64 28.38 8.19
CA GLN A 477 -1.77 29.24 8.56
C GLN A 477 -1.51 30.71 8.17
N PRO A 478 -2.46 31.37 7.48
CA PRO A 478 -2.33 32.78 7.16
C PRO A 478 -2.00 33.62 8.39
N ALA A 479 -1.14 34.62 8.22
CA ALA A 479 -0.91 35.61 9.26
C ALA A 479 -2.23 36.32 9.62
N THR A 480 -2.54 36.42 10.90
CA THR A 480 -3.59 37.31 11.44
C THR A 480 -2.95 38.54 12.06
N ALA A 481 -3.71 39.63 12.25
CA ALA A 481 -3.24 40.80 12.99
C ALA A 481 -2.59 40.43 14.34
N ALA A 482 -3.16 39.46 15.07
CA ALA A 482 -2.62 38.99 16.35
C ALA A 482 -1.28 38.25 16.21
N THR A 483 -1.10 37.43 15.17
CA THR A 483 0.19 36.74 14.93
C THR A 483 1.25 37.69 14.41
N ILE A 484 0.87 38.67 13.58
CA ILE A 484 1.79 39.68 13.04
C ILE A 484 2.36 40.51 14.18
N ALA A 485 1.51 40.98 15.10
CA ALA A 485 1.93 41.77 16.25
C ALA A 485 2.94 41.07 17.17
N ARG A 486 3.04 39.73 17.09
CA ARG A 486 3.97 38.91 17.89
C ARG A 486 5.27 38.55 17.18
N SER A 487 5.43 38.84 15.88
CA SER A 487 6.67 38.55 15.13
C SER A 487 7.37 39.83 14.70
N GLY A 488 8.64 39.96 15.10
CA GLY A 488 9.49 41.09 14.71
C GLY A 488 9.67 41.17 13.20
N THR A 489 9.87 40.04 12.52
CA THR A 489 9.95 40.00 11.06
C THR A 489 8.60 40.33 10.41
N ALA A 490 7.49 39.73 10.85
CA ALA A 490 6.18 39.96 10.24
C ALA A 490 5.73 41.43 10.31
N THR A 491 5.96 42.12 11.43
CA THR A 491 5.62 43.56 11.58
C THR A 491 6.38 44.46 10.61
N ARG A 492 7.57 44.05 10.18
CA ARG A 492 8.39 44.80 9.21
C ARG A 492 7.99 44.52 7.77
N VAL A 493 7.45 43.33 7.50
CA VAL A 493 7.13 42.83 6.16
C VAL A 493 5.69 43.13 5.77
N VAL A 494 4.72 43.14 6.69
CA VAL A 494 3.33 43.48 6.34
C VAL A 494 3.22 44.88 5.72
N GLY A 495 2.46 45.00 4.65
CA GLY A 495 2.27 46.26 3.90
C GLY A 495 3.50 46.67 3.08
N THR A 496 4.31 45.72 2.61
CA THR A 496 5.50 46.01 1.81
C THR A 496 5.51 45.28 0.47
N ARG A 497 6.22 45.85 -0.50
CA ARG A 497 6.44 45.31 -1.85
C ARG A 497 7.90 44.92 -2.05
N TRP A 498 8.09 43.75 -2.63
CA TRP A 498 9.39 43.14 -2.93
C TRP A 498 9.46 42.66 -4.38
N THR A 499 10.67 42.30 -4.81
CA THR A 499 10.90 41.48 -6.01
C THR A 499 10.89 39.99 -5.69
N TRP A 500 10.65 39.14 -6.70
CA TRP A 500 10.92 37.70 -6.68
C TRP A 500 11.72 37.32 -7.91
N ALA A 501 12.97 36.89 -7.73
CA ALA A 501 13.92 36.68 -8.83
C ALA A 501 14.00 37.91 -9.77
N GLY A 502 13.99 39.11 -9.20
CA GLY A 502 14.01 40.38 -9.94
C GLY A 502 12.66 40.86 -10.50
N ASN A 503 11.59 40.05 -10.44
CA ASN A 503 10.25 40.47 -10.88
C ASN A 503 9.54 41.26 -9.78
N GLU A 504 9.12 42.50 -10.05
CA GLU A 504 8.34 43.30 -9.10
C GLU A 504 6.91 42.76 -8.92
N GLY A 505 6.31 43.05 -7.75
CA GLY A 505 4.89 42.76 -7.48
C GLY A 505 4.68 41.63 -6.47
N PHE A 506 5.65 41.40 -5.61
CA PHE A 506 5.55 40.46 -4.49
C PHE A 506 5.19 41.24 -3.20
N ASP A 507 3.90 41.31 -2.90
CA ASP A 507 3.32 42.16 -1.86
C ASP A 507 2.82 41.32 -0.68
N PHE A 508 3.30 41.64 0.51
CA PHE A 508 2.81 41.05 1.76
C PHE A 508 1.70 41.93 2.32
N LEU A 509 0.45 41.49 2.21
CA LEU A 509 -0.72 42.25 2.64
C LEU A 509 -1.22 41.78 4.02
N PRO A 510 -2.06 42.57 4.72
CA PRO A 510 -2.68 42.15 5.97
C PRO A 510 -3.49 40.85 5.85
N GLU A 511 -3.76 40.21 6.99
CA GLU A 511 -4.50 38.94 7.07
C GLU A 511 -3.88 37.81 6.21
N GLY A 512 -2.55 37.82 6.07
CA GLY A 512 -1.80 36.74 5.44
C GLY A 512 -2.00 36.65 3.93
N GLN A 513 -2.57 37.68 3.30
CA GLN A 513 -2.75 37.69 1.85
C GLN A 513 -1.43 38.03 1.17
N LEU A 514 -1.04 37.22 0.18
CA LEU A 514 0.13 37.46 -0.65
C LEU A 514 -0.34 37.79 -2.06
N LYS A 515 0.12 38.91 -2.62
CA LYS A 515 -0.02 39.18 -4.05
C LYS A 515 1.33 38.97 -4.70
N THR A 516 1.33 38.27 -5.83
CA THR A 516 2.55 37.92 -6.58
C THR A 516 2.41 38.37 -8.03
N PRO A 517 3.50 38.41 -8.80
CA PRO A 517 3.43 38.68 -10.24
C PRO A 517 2.57 37.65 -11.00
N TRP A 518 2.39 36.46 -10.44
CA TRP A 518 1.71 35.32 -11.07
C TRP A 518 0.31 35.03 -10.51
N GLY A 519 -0.21 35.90 -9.64
CA GLY A 519 -1.52 35.73 -9.02
C GLY A 519 -1.50 36.00 -7.52
N VAL A 520 -2.29 35.25 -6.78
CA VAL A 520 -2.43 35.40 -5.33
C VAL A 520 -1.86 34.18 -4.60
N GLY A 521 -1.53 34.37 -3.34
CA GLY A 521 -1.06 33.34 -2.44
C GLY A 521 -1.37 33.68 -0.99
N THR A 522 -0.77 32.93 -0.09
CA THR A 522 -0.87 33.12 1.35
C THR A 522 0.52 33.26 1.94
N TRP A 523 0.67 34.10 2.96
CA TRP A 523 1.87 34.15 3.78
C TRP A 523 1.51 34.08 5.26
N GLY A 524 2.48 33.63 6.06
CA GLY A 524 2.33 33.50 7.50
C GLY A 524 3.66 33.40 8.22
N ILE A 525 3.60 33.15 9.52
CA ILE A 525 4.79 33.00 10.37
C ILE A 525 5.12 31.52 10.51
N VAL A 526 6.39 31.16 10.33
CA VAL A 526 6.91 29.83 10.67
C VAL A 526 7.21 29.82 12.17
N THR A 527 6.42 29.08 12.94
CA THR A 527 6.62 28.95 14.38
C THR A 527 7.57 27.78 14.68
N SER A 528 8.79 28.10 15.13
CA SER A 528 9.73 27.13 15.68
C SER A 528 10.11 27.53 17.11
N LYS A 529 10.12 26.56 18.03
CA LYS A 529 10.61 26.77 19.41
C LYS A 529 12.09 26.45 19.59
N GLN A 530 12.72 25.80 18.61
CA GLN A 530 14.08 25.29 18.72
C GLN A 530 14.95 25.69 17.51
N SER A 531 15.86 26.64 17.74
CA SER A 531 17.29 26.61 17.35
C SER A 531 17.88 28.02 17.31
N ALA A 532 19.03 28.20 17.97
CA ALA A 532 19.88 29.39 17.90
C ALA A 532 20.71 29.47 16.60
N ASN A 533 20.62 28.46 15.73
CA ASN A 533 21.32 28.38 14.46
C ASN A 533 20.30 28.33 13.31
N ASP A 534 20.29 29.40 12.51
CA ASP A 534 19.55 29.48 11.24
C ASP A 534 20.30 28.74 10.12
N GLY A 535 19.56 28.15 9.18
CA GLY A 535 20.10 27.54 7.97
C GLY A 535 20.07 26.02 7.95
N ARG A 536 20.78 25.43 6.98
CA ARG A 536 20.87 23.98 6.82
C ARG A 536 21.84 23.41 7.85
N THR A 537 21.37 22.47 8.64
CA THR A 537 22.25 21.65 9.50
C THR A 537 23.02 20.64 8.67
N GLU A 538 24.11 20.10 9.21
CA GLU A 538 24.85 18.98 8.59
C GLU A 538 23.92 17.79 8.27
N ASP A 539 22.89 17.61 9.10
CA ASP A 539 21.87 16.57 8.98
C ASP A 539 20.81 16.83 7.88
N GLY A 540 20.94 17.94 7.15
CA GLY A 540 20.04 18.30 6.05
C GLY A 540 18.75 19.00 6.49
N ILE A 541 18.50 19.20 7.79
CA ILE A 541 17.33 19.93 8.28
C ILE A 541 17.48 21.42 7.94
N PHE A 542 16.49 21.98 7.23
CA PHE A 542 16.36 23.41 7.08
C PHE A 542 15.67 24.02 8.32
N LYS A 543 16.42 24.76 9.13
CA LYS A 543 15.90 25.49 10.29
C LYS A 543 15.80 26.97 9.97
N CYS A 544 14.64 27.55 10.28
CA CYS A 544 14.33 28.93 9.94
C CYS A 544 13.62 29.58 11.14
N THR A 545 14.37 30.23 12.02
CA THR A 545 13.83 30.91 13.20
C THR A 545 13.34 32.30 12.80
N ASP A 546 12.15 32.71 13.28
CA ASP A 546 11.45 33.96 12.89
C ASP A 546 11.28 34.15 11.37
N CYS A 547 11.21 33.04 10.63
CA CYS A 547 10.93 33.08 9.20
C CYS A 547 9.46 33.25 8.90
N LEU A 548 9.18 33.77 7.71
CA LEU A 548 7.84 33.75 7.14
C LEU A 548 7.71 32.59 6.18
N PHE A 549 6.49 32.16 5.89
CA PHE A 549 6.23 31.33 4.72
C PHE A 549 5.49 32.09 3.64
N ALA A 550 5.62 31.63 2.40
CA ALA A 550 4.85 32.10 1.27
C ALA A 550 4.43 30.90 0.41
N ASP A 551 3.12 30.72 0.27
CA ASP A 551 2.51 29.66 -0.53
C ASP A 551 1.78 30.30 -1.71
N PHE A 552 2.25 30.01 -2.92
CA PHE A 552 1.68 30.53 -4.16
C PHE A 552 2.10 29.63 -5.32
N ALA A 553 1.35 29.66 -6.42
CA ALA A 553 1.65 28.87 -7.62
C ALA A 553 1.89 27.37 -7.34
N ASN A 554 1.12 26.79 -6.41
CA ASN A 554 1.24 25.39 -5.94
C ASN A 554 2.64 25.02 -5.40
N ALA A 555 3.40 26.00 -4.91
CA ALA A 555 4.68 25.80 -4.26
C ALA A 555 4.66 26.45 -2.87
N ASN A 556 5.32 25.78 -1.93
CA ASN A 556 5.44 26.25 -0.55
C ASN A 556 6.87 26.72 -0.33
N HIS A 557 7.03 27.87 0.33
CA HIS A 557 8.34 28.48 0.53
C HIS A 557 8.51 28.94 1.97
N ASN A 558 9.73 28.82 2.49
CA ASN A 558 10.16 29.50 3.71
C ASN A 558 11.07 30.66 3.34
N LEU A 559 10.77 31.84 3.87
CA LEU A 559 11.43 33.10 3.57
C LEU A 559 12.21 33.58 4.78
N ARG A 560 13.51 33.78 4.58
CA ARG A 560 14.40 34.41 5.55
C ARG A 560 14.70 35.83 5.12
N PHE A 561 14.40 36.80 5.97
CA PHE A 561 14.66 38.20 5.71
C PHE A 561 16.00 38.64 6.31
N ASN A 562 16.75 39.44 5.54
CA ASN A 562 17.94 40.14 5.99
C ASN A 562 17.69 41.63 5.87
N PHE A 563 17.62 42.29 7.02
CA PHE A 563 17.38 43.72 7.11
C PHE A 563 18.63 44.53 7.46
N ASP A 564 19.79 43.91 7.51
CA ASP A 564 21.08 44.56 7.82
C ASP A 564 21.80 45.02 6.53
N VAL A 565 21.21 44.76 5.37
CA VAL A 565 21.72 45.13 4.05
C VAL A 565 20.78 46.12 3.35
N SER A 566 21.32 46.95 2.44
CA SER A 566 20.53 47.88 1.63
C SER A 566 20.71 47.58 0.12
N PRO A 567 19.62 47.35 -0.65
CA PRO A 567 18.24 47.22 -0.16
C PRO A 567 18.08 46.00 0.75
N TYR A 568 17.05 45.99 1.61
CA TYR A 568 16.71 44.80 2.41
C TYR A 568 16.43 43.62 1.47
N ARG A 569 16.75 42.40 1.90
CA ARG A 569 16.60 41.20 1.08
C ARG A 569 15.85 40.10 1.80
N PHE A 570 15.29 39.17 1.04
CA PHE A 570 14.97 37.84 1.54
C PHE A 570 15.58 36.75 0.66
N THR A 571 15.83 35.60 1.26
CA THR A 571 16.12 34.34 0.57
C THR A 571 14.97 33.38 0.83
N SER A 572 14.41 32.86 -0.25
CA SER A 572 13.34 31.86 -0.28
C SER A 572 13.94 30.49 -0.49
N HIS A 573 13.50 29.52 0.30
CA HIS A 573 13.79 28.11 0.09
C HIS A 573 12.48 27.38 -0.20
N ARG A 574 12.37 26.79 -1.39
CA ARG A 574 11.19 26.00 -1.78
C ARG A 574 11.18 24.66 -1.04
N VAL A 575 10.04 24.34 -0.43
CA VAL A 575 9.81 23.05 0.21
C VAL A 575 9.81 21.95 -0.84
N GLY A 576 10.58 20.89 -0.59
CA GLY A 576 10.64 19.69 -1.44
C GLY A 576 11.94 19.60 -2.24
N ASP A 577 12.40 20.68 -2.87
CA ASP A 577 13.62 20.65 -3.68
C ASP A 577 14.70 21.65 -3.26
N MET A 578 14.41 22.50 -2.29
CA MET A 578 15.31 23.51 -1.73
C MET A 578 15.79 24.53 -2.77
N ALA A 579 15.05 24.73 -3.86
CA ALA A 579 15.37 25.76 -4.83
C ALA A 579 15.39 27.13 -4.15
N GLU A 580 16.50 27.85 -4.30
CA GLU A 580 16.69 29.17 -3.73
C GLU A 580 16.25 30.27 -4.69
N VAL A 581 15.49 31.23 -4.16
CA VAL A 581 15.13 32.44 -4.89
C VAL A 581 15.31 33.64 -4.00
N ASN A 582 15.89 34.71 -4.52
CA ASN A 582 16.09 35.94 -3.77
C ASN A 582 15.05 37.00 -4.14
N GLY A 583 14.73 37.83 -3.17
CA GLY A 583 13.90 39.02 -3.33
C GLY A 583 14.52 40.24 -2.66
N GLU A 584 14.22 41.41 -3.20
CA GLU A 584 14.73 42.69 -2.72
C GLU A 584 13.55 43.62 -2.38
N PHE A 585 13.69 44.36 -1.29
CA PHE A 585 12.70 45.34 -0.86
C PHE A 585 12.63 46.51 -1.83
N LEU A 586 11.41 46.91 -2.19
CA LEU A 586 11.16 48.05 -3.07
C LEU A 586 10.59 49.24 -2.30
N ARG A 587 9.43 49.07 -1.64
CA ARG A 587 8.72 50.15 -0.94
C ARG A 587 7.64 49.64 0.02
N ARG A 588 7.15 50.52 0.90
CA ARG A 588 5.87 50.32 1.60
C ARG A 588 4.69 50.62 0.67
N LEU A 589 3.57 49.94 0.89
CA LEU A 589 2.32 50.06 0.13
C LEU A 589 1.40 51.14 0.67
#